data_AF-A0A0G1EAV5-F1
#
_entry.id   AF-A0A0G1EAV5-F1
#
_cell.length_a   1.000
_cell.length_b   1.000
_cell.length_c   1.000
_cell.angle_alpha   90.00
_cell.angle_beta   90.00
_cell.angle_gamma   90.00
#
_symmetry.space_group_name_H-M   'P 1'
#
loop_
_entity.id
_entity.type
_entity.pdbx_description
1 polymer ?
#
loop_
_entity_poly.entity_id
_entity_poly.type
_entity_poly.pdbx_seq_one_letter_code
_entity_poly.pdbx_strand_id
1 'polypeptide(L)'
;EINSMPDQYTEVTKKSWGSRLGGSIGGIFFGILLFLAAFAVLFWNEGRVGLSETAKDAKPFDASVEQLQAPADGTLVAASGVLSSVDEIGDGQFLKNGNYLIVRRNVETYAWVEKSQSTTETKIGGSQETKTTYDYEKQWVSTVPDSSNFKVRDGHMNQPKEYQDVANIVPTATVGVYGLDPTELVLPGSHPLTLTEEIVNLPENGELVGGEYMYIGGFSMNDPVVGNTRISYDVLPAGDTVTVFGALNGKTISPYFNKDGQKLYEARMTGFEASVIAMETEHSRSLWIWRVVGFLMMWIGLGMVLAPLSVLLDVLPFLGSLSRGAVSLATGLISIVLSVVTILVSMIFHNVVALVLAVLIAIVGVVYVFKKKGKK
;
A
#
# COMPACT_ATOMS: atom_id res chain seq x y z
N GLU A 1 40.45 7.84 -26.21
CA GLU A 1 39.32 6.89 -26.20
C GLU A 1 38.84 6.74 -24.77
N ILE A 2 37.62 7.19 -24.48
CA ILE A 2 36.99 6.93 -23.17
C ILE A 2 36.43 5.52 -23.29
N ASN A 3 37.01 4.55 -22.58
CA ASN A 3 36.50 3.19 -22.51
C ASN A 3 35.06 3.25 -21.97
N SER A 4 34.06 3.12 -22.85
CA SER A 4 32.68 2.91 -22.43
C SER A 4 32.61 1.53 -21.78
N MET A 5 32.38 1.48 -20.47
CA MET A 5 32.07 0.21 -19.81
C MET A 5 30.76 -0.35 -20.37
N PRO A 6 30.61 -1.68 -20.45
CA PRO A 6 29.38 -2.27 -20.94
C PRO A 6 28.26 -2.01 -19.94
N ASP A 7 27.08 -1.60 -20.44
CA ASP A 7 25.85 -1.45 -19.65
C ASP A 7 25.22 -2.80 -19.26
N GLN A 8 25.96 -3.90 -19.46
CA GLN A 8 25.57 -5.24 -19.05
C GLN A 8 26.76 -6.00 -18.46
N TYR A 9 26.55 -6.62 -17.30
CA TYR A 9 27.51 -7.49 -16.63
C TYR A 9 26.84 -8.80 -16.21
N THR A 10 27.55 -9.92 -16.30
CA THR A 10 27.01 -11.22 -15.89
C THR A 10 27.96 -11.92 -14.94
N GLU A 11 27.44 -12.41 -13.82
CA GLU A 11 28.14 -13.34 -12.94
C GLU A 11 27.43 -14.69 -12.82
N VAL A 12 28.20 -15.71 -12.51
CA VAL A 12 27.69 -17.07 -12.29
C VAL A 12 28.09 -17.50 -10.88
N THR A 13 27.10 -17.77 -10.05
CA THR A 13 27.29 -18.35 -8.72
C THR A 13 26.87 -19.81 -8.72
N LYS A 14 27.55 -20.65 -7.93
CA LYS A 14 27.25 -22.08 -7.83
C LYS A 14 26.93 -22.47 -6.40
N LYS A 15 25.86 -23.23 -6.21
CA LYS A 15 25.49 -23.84 -4.92
C LYS A 15 25.55 -25.35 -5.03
N SER A 16 26.30 -25.98 -4.12
CA SER A 16 26.34 -27.44 -4.03
C SER A 16 25.01 -27.99 -3.51
N TRP A 17 24.69 -29.23 -3.88
CA TRP A 17 23.47 -29.91 -3.41
C TRP A 17 23.35 -29.94 -1.88
N GLY A 18 24.44 -30.26 -1.17
CA GLY A 18 24.46 -30.27 0.30
C GLY A 18 24.22 -28.90 0.94
N SER A 19 24.76 -27.83 0.34
CA SER A 19 24.49 -26.45 0.80
C SER A 19 23.02 -26.07 0.61
N ARG A 20 22.41 -26.48 -0.51
CA ARG A 20 20.97 -26.26 -0.77
C ARG A 20 20.10 -27.02 0.24
N LEU A 21 20.45 -28.27 0.54
CA LEU A 21 19.73 -29.07 1.51
C LEU A 21 19.83 -28.45 2.92
N GLY A 22 21.04 -28.08 3.35
CA GLY A 22 21.26 -27.39 4.63
C GLY A 22 20.48 -26.08 4.75
N GLY A 23 20.47 -25.26 3.70
CA GLY A 23 19.67 -24.02 3.67
C GLY A 23 18.16 -24.26 3.74
N SER A 24 17.65 -25.31 3.09
CA SER A 24 16.22 -25.66 3.14
C SER A 24 15.75 -26.07 4.53
N ILE A 25 16.62 -26.69 5.34
CA ILE A 25 16.32 -27.08 6.73
C ILE A 25 16.14 -25.85 7.62
N GLY A 26 16.98 -24.82 7.45
CA GLY A 26 16.81 -23.55 8.17
C GLY A 26 15.50 -22.83 7.81
N GLY A 27 15.04 -23.00 6.56
CA GLY A 27 13.75 -22.47 6.10
C GLY A 27 12.53 -23.09 6.78
N ILE A 28 12.63 -24.28 7.37
CA ILE A 28 11.50 -24.96 8.03
C ILE A 28 10.97 -24.12 9.19
N PHE A 29 11.86 -23.64 10.07
CA PHE A 29 11.44 -22.89 11.26
C PHE A 29 10.69 -21.61 10.89
N PHE A 30 11.23 -20.86 9.93
CA PHE A 30 10.56 -19.66 9.41
C PHE A 30 9.23 -20.01 8.72
N GLY A 31 9.19 -21.10 7.95
CA GLY A 31 7.98 -21.60 7.31
C GLY A 31 6.87 -21.93 8.31
N ILE A 32 7.21 -22.58 9.42
CA ILE A 32 6.27 -22.86 10.52
C ILE A 32 5.74 -21.56 11.14
N LEU A 33 6.63 -20.62 11.45
CA LEU A 33 6.25 -19.33 12.02
C LEU A 33 5.28 -18.58 11.09
N LEU A 34 5.62 -18.50 9.80
CA LEU A 34 4.80 -17.83 8.79
C LEU A 34 3.43 -18.50 8.61
N PHE A 35 3.41 -19.83 8.59
CA PHE A 35 2.18 -20.63 8.53
C PHE A 35 1.28 -20.37 9.74
N LEU A 36 1.82 -20.33 10.96
CA LEU A 36 1.06 -20.04 12.17
C LEU A 36 0.58 -18.58 12.21
N ALA A 37 1.42 -17.64 11.81
CA ALA A 37 1.06 -16.22 11.74
C ALA A 37 -0.11 -15.97 10.76
N ALA A 38 -0.21 -16.75 9.68
CA ALA A 38 -1.31 -16.64 8.73
C ALA A 38 -2.69 -16.83 9.39
N PHE A 39 -2.81 -17.75 10.36
CA PHE A 39 -4.07 -17.94 11.10
C PHE A 39 -4.42 -16.70 11.92
N ALA A 40 -3.44 -16.11 12.62
CA ALA A 40 -3.67 -14.91 13.40
C ALA A 40 -4.09 -13.72 12.52
N VAL A 41 -3.44 -13.54 11.36
CA VAL A 41 -3.78 -12.49 10.39
C VAL A 41 -5.19 -12.67 9.85
N LEU A 42 -5.54 -13.89 9.39
CA LEU A 42 -6.88 -14.19 8.89
C LEU A 42 -7.95 -14.02 9.97
N PHE A 43 -7.68 -14.49 11.19
CA PHE A 43 -8.61 -14.39 12.29
C PHE A 43 -8.86 -12.93 12.67
N TRP A 44 -7.81 -12.15 12.90
CA TRP A 44 -7.89 -10.73 13.22
C TRP A 44 -8.59 -9.92 12.12
N ASN A 45 -8.33 -10.24 10.84
CA ASN A 45 -8.91 -9.54 9.71
C ASN A 45 -10.45 -9.54 9.73
N GLU A 46 -11.08 -10.67 10.03
CA GLU A 46 -12.55 -10.79 10.07
C GLU A 46 -13.19 -10.08 11.28
N GLY A 47 -12.40 -9.76 12.30
CA GLY A 47 -12.86 -8.98 13.46
C GLY A 47 -12.86 -7.47 13.24
N ARG A 48 -12.33 -6.99 12.11
CA ARG A 48 -12.26 -5.55 11.82
C ARG A 48 -13.65 -5.01 11.46
N VAL A 49 -14.06 -3.95 12.15
CA VAL A 49 -15.24 -3.17 11.78
C VAL A 49 -14.82 -2.04 10.85
N GLY A 50 -15.57 -1.85 9.76
CA GLY A 50 -15.33 -0.76 8.81
C GLY A 50 -15.89 0.57 9.32
N LEU A 51 -15.23 1.67 8.94
CA LEU A 51 -15.71 3.02 9.26
C LEU A 51 -17.08 3.32 8.64
N SER A 52 -17.51 2.58 7.61
CA SER A 52 -18.85 2.69 7.02
C SER A 52 -19.97 2.50 8.03
N GLU A 53 -19.82 1.57 9.00
CA GLU A 53 -20.82 1.37 10.04
C GLU A 53 -20.93 2.57 10.97
N THR A 54 -19.79 3.22 11.27
CA THR A 54 -19.79 4.47 12.02
C THR A 54 -20.36 5.62 11.19
N ALA A 55 -20.00 5.73 9.92
CA ALA A 55 -20.46 6.79 9.04
C ALA A 55 -21.97 6.76 8.78
N LYS A 56 -22.61 5.58 8.81
CA LYS A 56 -24.08 5.44 8.73
C LYS A 56 -24.82 6.17 9.86
N ASP A 57 -24.21 6.29 11.04
CA ASP A 57 -24.77 6.99 12.19
C ASP A 57 -24.59 8.52 12.12
N ALA A 58 -23.83 9.02 11.15
CA ALA A 58 -23.58 10.45 11.00
C ALA A 58 -24.86 11.20 10.59
N LYS A 59 -25.10 12.37 11.19
CA LYS A 59 -26.19 13.25 10.77
C LYS A 59 -25.75 14.10 9.57
N PRO A 60 -26.31 13.90 8.36
CA PRO A 60 -25.98 14.76 7.23
C PRO A 60 -26.56 16.15 7.44
N PHE A 61 -25.79 17.19 7.12
CA PHE A 61 -26.30 18.56 7.11
C PHE A 61 -25.52 19.47 6.15
N ASP A 62 -26.16 20.57 5.75
CA ASP A 62 -25.57 21.59 4.88
C ASP A 62 -24.73 22.57 5.71
N ALA A 63 -23.43 22.59 5.44
CA ALA A 63 -22.44 23.41 6.13
C ALA A 63 -22.31 24.82 5.51
N SER A 64 -22.97 25.10 4.39
CA SER A 64 -22.93 26.42 3.74
C SER A 64 -23.65 27.51 4.53
N VAL A 65 -24.54 27.12 5.45
CA VAL A 65 -25.31 28.01 6.32
C VAL A 65 -25.19 27.60 7.78
N GLU A 66 -25.24 28.57 8.69
CA GLU A 66 -25.39 28.26 10.11
C GLU A 66 -26.75 27.63 10.37
N GLN A 67 -26.74 26.40 10.91
CA GLN A 67 -27.95 25.68 11.22
C GLN A 67 -28.65 26.32 12.44
N LEU A 68 -29.89 26.78 12.27
CA LEU A 68 -30.73 27.31 13.35
C LEU A 68 -30.89 26.32 14.52
N GLN A 69 -30.85 25.03 14.21
CA GLN A 69 -30.84 23.93 15.16
C GLN A 69 -29.71 22.96 14.81
N ALA A 70 -28.46 23.40 15.05
CA ALA A 70 -27.30 22.54 14.89
C ALA A 70 -27.41 21.29 15.81
N PRO A 71 -26.87 20.13 15.39
CA PRO A 71 -26.69 18.98 16.27
C PRO A 71 -25.95 19.37 17.55
N ALA A 72 -26.19 18.63 18.64
CA ALA A 72 -25.47 18.85 19.90
C ALA A 72 -23.97 18.59 19.74
N ASP A 73 -23.15 19.26 20.55
CA ASP A 73 -21.70 19.06 20.56
C ASP A 73 -21.33 17.58 20.79
N GLY A 74 -20.27 17.13 20.13
CA GLY A 74 -19.82 15.74 20.08
C GLY A 74 -20.62 14.83 19.15
N THR A 75 -21.69 15.32 18.51
CA THR A 75 -22.45 14.52 17.54
C THR A 75 -21.63 14.25 16.28
N LEU A 76 -21.59 13.00 15.82
CA LEU A 76 -21.04 12.65 14.52
C LEU A 76 -21.92 13.24 13.41
N VAL A 77 -21.30 14.02 12.52
CA VAL A 77 -21.95 14.70 11.41
C VAL A 77 -21.30 14.37 10.07
N ALA A 78 -22.07 14.54 9.00
CA ALA A 78 -21.60 14.53 7.62
C ALA A 78 -21.91 15.90 7.01
N ALA A 79 -21.00 16.86 7.21
CA ALA A 79 -21.15 18.26 6.86
C ALA A 79 -20.79 18.50 5.40
N SER A 80 -21.74 18.95 4.58
CA SER A 80 -21.51 19.18 3.15
C SER A 80 -21.35 20.66 2.84
N GLY A 81 -20.27 21.04 2.18
CA GLY A 81 -20.00 22.45 1.86
C GLY A 81 -18.69 22.63 1.08
N VAL A 82 -18.41 23.87 0.71
CA VAL A 82 -17.16 24.23 0.02
C VAL A 82 -15.99 24.11 1.00
N LEU A 83 -14.99 23.32 0.63
CA LEU A 83 -13.73 23.21 1.37
C LEU A 83 -12.81 24.36 0.96
N SER A 84 -12.44 25.22 1.92
CA SER A 84 -11.65 26.41 1.64
C SER A 84 -10.66 26.76 2.73
N SER A 85 -9.69 27.60 2.40
CA SER A 85 -8.81 28.26 3.36
C SER A 85 -8.59 29.71 2.94
N VAL A 86 -8.24 30.56 3.90
CA VAL A 86 -7.77 31.93 3.62
C VAL A 86 -6.25 31.96 3.44
N ASP A 87 -5.57 30.88 3.79
CA ASP A 87 -4.13 30.74 3.65
C ASP A 87 -3.78 30.39 2.19
N GLU A 88 -2.82 31.11 1.62
CA GLU A 88 -2.22 30.75 0.32
C GLU A 88 -0.87 30.09 0.56
N ILE A 89 -0.68 28.89 0.01
CA ILE A 89 0.55 28.10 0.19
C ILE A 89 1.19 27.80 -1.16
N GLY A 90 2.52 27.64 -1.14
CA GLY A 90 3.34 27.14 -2.24
C GLY A 90 4.26 26.04 -1.73
N ASP A 91 5.38 25.79 -2.42
CA ASP A 91 6.41 24.86 -1.95
C ASP A 91 7.53 25.55 -1.15
N GLY A 92 7.52 26.90 -1.11
CA GLY A 92 8.53 27.72 -0.46
C GLY A 92 9.80 27.95 -1.30
N GLN A 93 9.82 27.51 -2.56
CA GLN A 93 10.98 27.65 -3.44
C GLN A 93 10.58 27.99 -4.89
N PHE A 94 9.90 27.09 -5.57
CA PHE A 94 9.59 27.23 -7.00
C PHE A 94 8.11 27.53 -7.26
N LEU A 95 7.17 26.87 -6.59
CA LEU A 95 5.75 27.15 -6.72
C LEU A 95 5.38 28.36 -5.87
N LYS A 96 4.87 29.41 -6.51
CA LYS A 96 4.36 30.61 -5.82
C LYS A 96 3.16 30.24 -4.96
N ASN A 97 2.90 31.04 -3.93
CA ASN A 97 1.72 30.84 -3.10
C ASN A 97 0.44 31.01 -3.94
N GLY A 98 -0.50 30.09 -3.74
CA GLY A 98 -1.81 30.11 -4.38
C GLY A 98 -2.86 29.46 -3.50
N ASN A 99 -4.10 29.44 -4.00
CA ASN A 99 -5.26 28.94 -3.27
C ASN A 99 -5.33 27.40 -3.29
N TYR A 100 -4.41 26.77 -2.58
CA TYR A 100 -4.30 25.32 -2.44
C TYR A 100 -4.47 24.92 -0.98
N LEU A 101 -5.12 23.79 -0.74
CA LEU A 101 -5.21 23.14 0.57
C LEU A 101 -4.03 22.21 0.83
N ILE A 102 -3.52 21.58 -0.23
CA ILE A 102 -2.33 20.73 -0.23
C ILE A 102 -1.47 21.11 -1.44
N VAL A 103 -0.16 21.22 -1.22
CA VAL A 103 0.86 21.27 -2.27
C VAL A 103 1.85 20.14 -2.05
N ARG A 104 1.99 19.26 -3.04
CA ARG A 104 3.02 18.20 -3.07
C ARG A 104 3.95 18.44 -4.24
N ARG A 105 5.23 18.68 -3.94
CA ARG A 105 6.31 18.75 -4.92
C ARG A 105 6.91 17.36 -5.08
N ASN A 106 6.84 16.81 -6.29
CA ASN A 106 7.48 15.55 -6.64
C ASN A 106 8.74 15.85 -7.44
N VAL A 107 9.88 15.40 -6.95
CA VAL A 107 11.17 15.62 -7.59
C VAL A 107 11.71 14.29 -8.09
N GLU A 108 12.04 14.24 -9.37
CA GLU A 108 12.74 13.12 -9.98
C GLU A 108 14.08 13.57 -10.54
N THR A 109 15.10 12.74 -10.35
CA THR A 109 16.44 12.97 -10.89
C THR A 109 16.72 11.92 -11.96
N TYR A 110 17.31 12.33 -13.07
CA TYR A 110 17.76 11.40 -14.10
C TYR A 110 19.04 10.71 -13.61
N ALA A 111 18.99 9.39 -13.43
CA ALA A 111 20.04 8.63 -12.78
C ALA A 111 20.18 7.23 -13.37
N TRP A 112 21.35 6.62 -13.15
CA TRP A 112 21.58 5.20 -13.41
C TRP A 112 20.81 4.33 -12.42
N VAL A 113 20.25 3.24 -12.95
CA VAL A 113 19.58 2.19 -12.18
C VAL A 113 20.14 0.84 -12.61
N GLU A 114 20.55 0.04 -11.63
CA GLU A 114 20.93 -1.35 -11.82
C GLU A 114 19.70 -2.25 -11.72
N LYS A 115 19.42 -2.99 -12.79
CA LYS A 115 18.42 -4.06 -12.80
C LYS A 115 19.14 -5.40 -12.81
N SER A 116 18.83 -6.26 -11.85
CA SER A 116 19.38 -7.62 -11.82
C SER A 116 18.32 -8.65 -12.22
N GLN A 117 18.66 -9.56 -13.12
CA GLN A 117 17.87 -10.75 -13.44
C GLN A 117 18.68 -12.00 -13.16
N SER A 118 18.06 -12.99 -12.53
CA SER A 118 18.74 -14.25 -12.19
C SER A 118 18.02 -15.44 -12.81
N THR A 119 18.76 -16.29 -13.50
CA THR A 119 18.28 -17.60 -13.97
C THR A 119 19.02 -18.70 -13.21
N THR A 120 18.28 -19.62 -12.61
CA THR A 120 18.87 -20.74 -11.86
C THR A 120 18.57 -22.05 -12.56
N GLU A 121 19.61 -22.80 -12.88
CA GLU A 121 19.50 -24.15 -13.44
C GLU A 121 19.99 -25.20 -12.44
N THR A 122 19.26 -26.31 -12.34
CA THR A 122 19.69 -27.46 -11.52
C THR A 122 20.38 -28.47 -12.43
N LYS A 123 21.65 -28.77 -12.15
CA LYS A 123 22.46 -29.72 -12.92
C LYS A 123 22.30 -31.14 -12.38
N ILE A 124 22.72 -32.12 -13.18
CA ILE A 124 22.82 -33.52 -12.75
C ILE A 124 23.70 -33.60 -11.49
N GLY A 125 23.26 -34.32 -10.46
CA GLY A 125 23.91 -34.34 -9.14
C GLY A 125 23.43 -33.26 -8.18
N GLY A 126 22.38 -32.49 -8.54
CA GLY A 126 21.64 -31.62 -7.64
C GLY A 126 22.31 -30.27 -7.29
N SER A 127 23.43 -29.93 -7.95
CA SER A 127 24.01 -28.58 -7.84
C SER A 127 23.15 -27.56 -8.60
N GLN A 128 23.21 -26.30 -8.18
CA GLN A 128 22.58 -25.18 -8.88
C GLN A 128 23.63 -24.21 -9.40
N GLU A 129 23.44 -23.77 -10.63
CA GLU A 129 24.14 -22.62 -11.20
C GLU A 129 23.14 -21.47 -11.35
N THR A 130 23.41 -20.35 -10.70
CA THR A 130 22.63 -19.13 -10.82
C THR A 130 23.45 -18.14 -11.64
N LYS A 131 22.93 -17.80 -12.82
CA LYS A 131 23.46 -16.74 -13.68
C LYS A 131 22.71 -15.46 -13.37
N THR A 132 23.39 -14.46 -12.86
CA THR A 132 22.84 -13.13 -12.57
C THR A 132 23.37 -12.15 -13.59
N THR A 133 22.47 -11.58 -14.38
CA THR A 133 22.74 -10.48 -15.32
C THR A 133 22.35 -9.17 -14.66
N TYR A 134 23.25 -8.21 -14.69
CA TYR A 134 23.06 -6.83 -14.26
C TYR A 134 23.01 -5.95 -15.49
N ASP A 135 21.90 -5.25 -15.68
CA ASP A 135 21.67 -4.30 -16.75
C ASP A 135 21.59 -2.89 -16.15
N TYR A 136 22.28 -1.94 -16.76
CA TYR A 136 22.30 -0.54 -16.32
C TYR A 136 21.53 0.31 -17.31
N GLU A 137 20.58 1.08 -16.80
CA GLU A 137 19.80 2.02 -17.61
C GLU A 137 19.68 3.36 -16.91
N LYS A 138 19.57 4.42 -17.70
CA LYS A 138 19.31 5.76 -17.18
C LYS A 138 17.81 6.04 -17.24
N GLN A 139 17.24 6.46 -16.13
CA GLN A 139 15.83 6.83 -16.05
C GLN A 139 15.58 7.90 -14.99
N TRP A 140 14.40 8.51 -15.05
CA TRP A 140 13.91 9.40 -14.01
C TRP A 140 13.55 8.57 -12.77
N VAL A 141 14.10 8.94 -11.61
CA VAL A 141 13.85 8.25 -10.35
C VAL A 141 13.51 9.24 -9.24
N SER A 142 12.53 8.91 -8.41
CA SER A 142 12.18 9.70 -7.22
C SER A 142 13.19 9.53 -6.09
N THR A 143 13.80 8.35 -5.98
CA THR A 143 14.89 8.06 -5.03
C THR A 143 16.12 7.63 -5.82
N VAL A 144 17.18 8.44 -5.75
CA VAL A 144 18.43 8.15 -6.45
C VAL A 144 19.10 6.92 -5.84
N PRO A 145 19.33 5.83 -6.61
CA PRO A 145 20.05 4.68 -6.10
C PRO A 145 21.48 5.04 -5.72
N ASP A 146 21.93 4.51 -4.58
CA ASP A 146 23.32 4.60 -4.16
C ASP A 146 24.21 3.74 -5.07
N SER A 147 24.78 4.39 -6.09
CA SER A 147 25.68 3.78 -7.07
C SER A 147 26.95 3.16 -6.46
N SER A 148 27.27 3.42 -5.18
CA SER A 148 28.37 2.72 -4.50
C SER A 148 28.09 1.23 -4.30
N ASN A 149 26.81 0.83 -4.32
CA ASN A 149 26.36 -0.56 -4.21
C ASN A 149 26.22 -1.26 -5.57
N PHE A 150 26.44 -0.55 -6.69
CA PHE A 150 26.36 -1.16 -8.01
C PHE A 150 27.48 -2.19 -8.22
N LYS A 151 27.15 -3.28 -8.91
CA LYS A 151 28.07 -4.36 -9.24
C LYS A 151 29.21 -3.86 -10.12
N VAL A 152 28.90 -2.97 -11.05
CA VAL A 152 29.83 -2.22 -11.90
C VAL A 152 29.55 -0.75 -11.67
N ARG A 153 30.43 -0.12 -10.88
CA ARG A 153 30.31 1.30 -10.52
C ARG A 153 30.92 2.22 -11.58
N ASP A 154 32.03 1.81 -12.17
CA ASP A 154 32.79 2.62 -13.12
C ASP A 154 31.95 2.88 -14.38
N GLY A 155 31.61 4.14 -14.63
CA GLY A 155 30.70 4.55 -15.72
C GLY A 155 29.23 4.71 -15.31
N HIS A 156 28.84 4.23 -14.13
CA HIS A 156 27.45 4.19 -13.65
C HIS A 156 27.24 4.99 -12.35
N MET A 157 27.98 6.08 -12.20
CA MET A 157 27.94 6.90 -10.98
C MET A 157 26.74 7.85 -10.96
N ASN A 158 26.06 7.91 -9.81
CA ASN A 158 24.96 8.84 -9.56
C ASN A 158 25.41 10.01 -8.69
N GLN A 159 24.80 11.18 -8.92
CA GLN A 159 24.93 12.34 -8.04
C GLN A 159 23.80 12.34 -7.00
N PRO A 160 24.03 12.86 -5.78
CA PRO A 160 22.97 13.01 -4.79
C PRO A 160 21.81 13.88 -5.31
N LYS A 161 20.59 13.58 -4.83
CA LYS A 161 19.38 14.34 -5.16
C LYS A 161 19.51 15.79 -4.67
N GLU A 162 19.56 16.76 -5.59
CA GLU A 162 19.75 18.19 -5.28
C GLU A 162 18.52 18.81 -4.61
N TYR A 163 17.32 18.53 -5.15
CA TYR A 163 16.06 19.07 -4.66
C TYR A 163 15.22 17.98 -3.98
N GLN A 164 14.56 18.31 -2.87
CA GLN A 164 13.77 17.35 -2.10
C GLN A 164 12.29 17.44 -2.42
N ASP A 165 11.57 16.33 -2.25
CA ASP A 165 10.12 16.34 -2.24
C ASP A 165 9.61 17.20 -1.08
N VAL A 166 8.48 17.87 -1.27
CA VAL A 166 7.84 18.73 -0.25
C VAL A 166 6.36 18.40 -0.19
N ALA A 167 5.80 18.42 1.01
CA ALA A 167 4.36 18.31 1.22
C ALA A 167 3.93 19.37 2.23
N ASN A 168 3.24 20.39 1.75
CA ASN A 168 2.68 21.47 2.55
C ASN A 168 1.16 21.34 2.61
N ILE A 169 0.59 21.59 3.77
CA ILE A 169 -0.84 21.61 4.03
C ILE A 169 -1.14 22.95 4.72
N VAL A 170 -2.27 23.59 4.38
CA VAL A 170 -2.71 24.81 5.05
C VAL A 170 -2.86 24.57 6.56
N PRO A 171 -2.57 25.55 7.43
CA PRO A 171 -2.72 25.37 8.88
C PRO A 171 -4.19 25.37 9.32
N THR A 172 -5.07 26.05 8.56
CA THR A 172 -6.49 26.13 8.85
C THR A 172 -7.32 25.94 7.59
N ALA A 173 -8.50 25.34 7.73
CA ALA A 173 -9.47 25.19 6.64
C ALA A 173 -10.90 25.31 7.17
N THR A 174 -11.87 25.46 6.27
CA THR A 174 -13.30 25.42 6.58
C THR A 174 -14.05 24.54 5.60
N VAL A 175 -15.14 23.93 6.06
CA VAL A 175 -16.22 23.42 5.18
C VAL A 175 -17.43 24.33 5.37
N GLY A 176 -17.72 25.16 4.36
CA GLY A 176 -18.68 26.25 4.50
C GLY A 176 -18.33 27.17 5.67
N VAL A 177 -19.21 27.26 6.67
CA VAL A 177 -19.02 28.13 7.86
C VAL A 177 -18.32 27.45 9.04
N TYR A 178 -17.96 26.17 8.92
CA TYR A 178 -17.39 25.37 10.01
C TYR A 178 -15.88 25.20 9.85
N GLY A 179 -15.13 25.49 10.92
CA GLY A 179 -13.68 25.33 10.96
C GLY A 179 -13.23 23.87 11.04
N LEU A 180 -12.08 23.60 10.44
CA LEU A 180 -11.43 22.29 10.36
C LEU A 180 -9.95 22.43 10.70
N ASP A 181 -9.40 21.41 11.34
CA ASP A 181 -7.95 21.17 11.36
C ASP A 181 -7.58 20.24 10.18
N PRO A 182 -7.00 20.77 9.09
CA PRO A 182 -6.61 20.00 7.92
C PRO A 182 -5.40 19.09 8.17
N THR A 183 -4.62 19.31 9.23
CA THR A 183 -3.42 18.49 9.54
C THR A 183 -3.79 17.13 10.14
N GLU A 184 -4.96 17.03 10.77
CA GLU A 184 -5.50 15.77 11.30
C GLU A 184 -6.56 15.12 10.40
N LEU A 185 -7.11 15.90 9.46
CA LEU A 185 -8.17 15.52 8.53
C LEU A 185 -7.61 14.65 7.40
N VAL A 186 -8.27 13.52 7.13
CA VAL A 186 -8.02 12.79 5.88
C VAL A 186 -8.66 13.59 4.75
N LEU A 187 -7.84 14.34 4.02
CA LEU A 187 -8.26 15.16 2.88
C LEU A 187 -8.45 14.32 1.61
N PRO A 188 -9.24 14.81 0.64
CA PRO A 188 -9.32 14.21 -0.69
C PRO A 188 -7.95 14.08 -1.37
N GLY A 189 -7.88 13.21 -2.37
CA GLY A 189 -6.68 13.05 -3.18
C GLY A 189 -6.29 14.34 -3.90
N SER A 190 -4.99 14.56 -4.06
CA SER A 190 -4.44 15.64 -4.88
C SER A 190 -4.40 15.24 -6.36
N HIS A 191 -4.33 16.23 -7.25
CA HIS A 191 -4.28 16.05 -8.69
C HIS A 191 -3.10 16.81 -9.32
N PRO A 192 -2.58 16.36 -10.48
CA PRO A 192 -1.49 17.05 -11.16
C PRO A 192 -1.83 18.51 -11.47
N LEU A 193 -0.91 19.42 -11.16
CA LEU A 193 -1.02 20.85 -11.44
C LEU A 193 -0.36 21.19 -12.78
N THR A 194 -1.10 21.85 -13.66
CA THR A 194 -0.53 22.43 -14.89
C THR A 194 0.32 23.65 -14.55
N LEU A 195 1.60 23.62 -14.91
CA LEU A 195 2.59 24.66 -14.65
C LEU A 195 2.60 25.73 -15.74
N THR A 196 2.67 26.99 -15.30
CA THR A 196 2.83 28.19 -16.13
C THR A 196 3.85 29.14 -15.51
N GLU A 197 4.46 30.01 -16.29
CA GLU A 197 5.42 31.02 -15.79
C GLU A 197 4.80 31.96 -14.74
N GLU A 198 3.47 32.11 -14.76
CA GLU A 198 2.75 32.94 -13.80
C GLU A 198 2.77 32.34 -12.39
N ILE A 199 2.75 31.01 -12.26
CA ILE A 199 2.63 30.33 -10.96
C ILE A 199 3.95 29.77 -10.43
N VAL A 200 5.02 29.75 -11.23
CA VAL A 200 6.34 29.29 -10.79
C VAL A 200 7.41 30.38 -10.85
N ASN A 201 8.44 30.23 -10.03
CA ASN A 201 9.71 30.93 -10.11
C ASN A 201 10.72 29.99 -10.78
N LEU A 202 10.97 30.19 -12.08
CA LEU A 202 11.93 29.37 -12.81
C LEU A 202 13.38 29.74 -12.44
N PRO A 203 14.25 28.75 -12.14
CA PRO A 203 15.68 29.00 -12.01
C PRO A 203 16.30 29.33 -13.39
N GLU A 204 17.50 29.94 -13.39
CA GLU A 204 18.18 30.39 -14.62
C GLU A 204 18.43 29.26 -15.64
N ASN A 205 18.65 28.04 -15.16
CA ASN A 205 18.83 26.82 -15.96
C ASN A 205 17.56 25.95 -16.05
N GLY A 206 16.40 26.55 -15.79
CA GLY A 206 15.10 25.88 -15.77
C GLY A 206 14.23 26.17 -16.99
N GLU A 207 13.44 25.18 -17.41
CA GLU A 207 12.40 25.32 -18.44
C GLU A 207 11.09 24.63 -18.01
N LEU A 208 9.96 25.14 -18.50
CA LEU A 208 8.68 24.46 -18.39
C LEU A 208 8.47 23.53 -19.60
N VAL A 209 8.17 22.27 -19.33
CA VAL A 209 8.01 21.24 -20.35
C VAL A 209 6.58 20.72 -20.33
N GLY A 210 5.84 20.99 -21.40
CA GLY A 210 4.48 20.49 -21.61
C GLY A 210 3.44 20.95 -20.58
N GLY A 211 3.77 21.92 -19.73
CA GLY A 211 2.95 22.33 -18.60
C GLY A 211 2.87 21.28 -17.47
N GLU A 212 3.67 20.21 -17.53
CA GLU A 212 3.65 19.14 -16.51
C GLU A 212 4.90 19.19 -15.62
N TYR A 213 6.05 19.48 -16.23
CA TYR A 213 7.33 19.48 -15.54
C TYR A 213 7.99 20.85 -15.59
N MET A 214 8.62 21.21 -14.48
CA MET A 214 9.72 22.16 -14.45
C MET A 214 11.03 21.35 -14.49
N TYR A 215 11.74 21.43 -15.60
CA TYR A 215 13.02 20.74 -15.81
C TYR A 215 14.18 21.67 -15.47
N ILE A 216 15.15 21.17 -14.71
CA ILE A 216 16.34 21.88 -14.23
C ILE A 216 17.57 21.07 -14.66
N GLY A 217 18.28 21.57 -15.67
CA GLY A 217 19.38 20.83 -16.29
C GLY A 217 20.12 21.58 -17.41
N GLY A 218 19.69 22.78 -17.79
CA GLY A 218 20.35 23.66 -18.75
C GLY A 218 20.20 23.26 -20.23
N PHE A 219 19.86 22.01 -20.54
CA PHE A 219 19.59 21.53 -21.89
C PHE A 219 18.11 21.16 -22.05
N SER A 220 17.79 20.10 -22.78
CA SER A 220 16.42 19.66 -23.03
C SER A 220 16.10 18.41 -22.21
N MET A 221 14.88 18.35 -21.67
CA MET A 221 14.35 17.14 -21.05
C MET A 221 14.30 15.92 -22.01
N ASN A 222 14.36 16.14 -23.33
CA ASN A 222 14.40 15.07 -24.34
C ASN A 222 15.76 14.37 -24.46
N ASP A 223 16.84 15.01 -23.99
CA ASP A 223 18.19 14.43 -23.93
C ASP A 223 18.83 14.71 -22.56
N PRO A 224 18.29 14.08 -21.48
CA PRO A 224 18.73 14.37 -20.13
C PRO A 224 20.08 13.72 -19.81
N VAL A 225 20.86 14.41 -18.98
CA VAL A 225 22.14 13.95 -18.44
C VAL A 225 21.97 13.56 -16.98
N VAL A 226 22.75 12.58 -16.51
CA VAL A 226 22.73 12.12 -15.12
C VAL A 226 22.91 13.30 -14.16
N GLY A 227 22.00 13.43 -13.19
CA GLY A 227 21.93 14.53 -12.25
C GLY A 227 20.92 15.62 -12.62
N ASN A 228 20.41 15.67 -13.86
CA ASN A 228 19.32 16.58 -14.20
C ASN A 228 18.06 16.26 -13.40
N THR A 229 17.27 17.29 -13.12
CA THR A 229 16.08 17.18 -12.28
C THR A 229 14.84 17.59 -13.07
N ARG A 230 13.72 16.91 -12.83
CA ARG A 230 12.40 17.37 -13.22
C ARG A 230 11.50 17.41 -11.99
N ILE A 231 10.66 18.43 -11.93
CA ILE A 231 9.77 18.69 -10.81
C ILE A 231 8.35 18.76 -11.33
N SER A 232 7.44 18.01 -10.73
CA SER A 232 6.00 18.12 -10.95
C SER A 232 5.29 18.38 -9.62
N TYR A 233 4.02 18.78 -9.70
CA TYR A 233 3.23 19.09 -8.53
C TYR A 233 1.89 18.37 -8.56
N ASP A 234 1.49 17.84 -7.40
CA ASP A 234 0.10 17.48 -7.13
C ASP A 234 -0.48 18.45 -6.11
N VAL A 235 -1.66 18.99 -6.39
CA VAL A 235 -2.35 19.93 -5.50
C VAL A 235 -3.77 19.49 -5.20
N LEU A 236 -4.28 19.92 -4.05
CA LEU A 236 -5.71 19.97 -3.79
C LEU A 236 -6.11 21.44 -3.80
N PRO A 237 -6.75 21.97 -4.86
CA PRO A 237 -7.21 23.35 -4.87
C PRO A 237 -8.31 23.54 -3.82
N ALA A 238 -8.41 24.75 -3.28
CA ALA A 238 -9.58 25.13 -2.49
C ALA A 238 -10.76 25.45 -3.42
N GLY A 239 -11.99 25.31 -2.90
CA GLY A 239 -13.21 25.70 -3.60
C GLY A 239 -14.11 24.55 -4.00
N ASP A 240 -13.65 23.30 -3.88
CA ASP A 240 -14.47 22.12 -4.17
C ASP A 240 -15.49 21.84 -3.06
N THR A 241 -16.67 21.39 -3.46
CA THR A 241 -17.68 20.91 -2.50
C THR A 241 -17.34 19.51 -2.03
N VAL A 242 -17.30 19.32 -0.71
CA VAL A 242 -16.99 18.04 -0.06
C VAL A 242 -18.05 17.71 0.99
N THR A 243 -18.07 16.45 1.43
CA THR A 243 -18.72 16.01 2.66
C THR A 243 -17.65 15.64 3.68
N VAL A 244 -17.63 16.34 4.82
CA VAL A 244 -16.71 16.09 5.94
C VAL A 244 -17.41 15.29 7.03
N PHE A 245 -16.80 14.16 7.40
CA PHE A 245 -17.21 13.34 8.53
C PHE A 245 -16.37 13.70 9.76
N GLY A 246 -17.02 13.95 10.90
CA GLY A 246 -16.35 14.26 12.16
C GLY A 246 -17.33 14.64 13.26
N ALA A 247 -16.81 14.99 14.44
CA ALA A 247 -17.63 15.43 15.57
C ALA A 247 -17.87 16.94 15.48
N LEU A 248 -19.13 17.38 15.51
CA LEU A 248 -19.46 18.79 15.60
C LEU A 248 -19.20 19.30 17.01
N ASN A 249 -18.45 20.39 17.15
CA ASN A 249 -18.19 21.09 18.41
C ASN A 249 -18.30 22.60 18.17
N GLY A 250 -19.46 23.18 18.48
CA GLY A 250 -19.79 24.56 18.19
C GLY A 250 -19.68 24.88 16.69
N LYS A 251 -18.68 25.69 16.31
CA LYS A 251 -18.39 26.08 14.92
C LYS A 251 -17.22 25.31 14.30
N THR A 252 -16.83 24.20 14.90
CA THR A 252 -15.71 23.38 14.41
C THR A 252 -16.15 21.94 14.23
N ILE A 253 -15.52 21.24 13.28
CA ILE A 253 -15.63 19.80 13.14
C ILE A 253 -14.25 19.22 13.46
N SER A 254 -14.22 18.31 14.42
CA SER A 254 -12.99 17.69 14.92
C SER A 254 -13.05 16.17 14.76
N PRO A 255 -11.98 15.43 15.09
CA PRO A 255 -12.03 13.99 15.03
C PRO A 255 -13.14 13.38 15.88
N TYR A 256 -13.87 12.43 15.29
CA TYR A 256 -14.81 11.57 16.00
C TYR A 256 -14.17 10.22 16.29
N PHE A 257 -14.40 9.67 17.48
CA PHE A 257 -13.97 8.32 17.84
C PHE A 257 -15.19 7.46 18.13
N ASN A 258 -15.30 6.31 17.45
CA ASN A 258 -16.37 5.37 17.74
C ASN A 258 -16.11 4.58 19.04
N LYS A 259 -17.04 3.70 19.41
CA LYS A 259 -16.96 2.89 20.64
C LYS A 259 -15.72 1.97 20.67
N ASP A 260 -15.20 1.62 19.51
CA ASP A 260 -14.03 0.76 19.34
C ASP A 260 -12.71 1.57 19.25
N GLY A 261 -12.78 2.89 19.44
CA GLY A 261 -11.64 3.81 19.38
C GLY A 261 -11.15 4.12 17.96
N GLN A 262 -11.91 3.77 16.92
CA GLN A 262 -11.55 4.10 15.55
C GLN A 262 -11.87 5.57 15.26
N LYS A 263 -10.89 6.28 14.66
CA LYS A 263 -11.02 7.68 14.25
C LYS A 263 -11.80 7.78 12.94
N LEU A 264 -12.84 8.60 12.92
CA LEU A 264 -13.49 9.09 11.71
C LEU A 264 -13.33 10.62 11.64
N TYR A 265 -12.42 11.06 10.78
CA TYR A 265 -12.19 12.46 10.46
C TYR A 265 -11.68 12.56 9.03
N GLU A 266 -12.62 12.69 8.09
CA GLU A 266 -12.33 12.52 6.67
C GLU A 266 -13.24 13.42 5.82
N ALA A 267 -12.65 14.04 4.79
CA ALA A 267 -13.35 14.79 3.77
C ALA A 267 -13.38 14.02 2.44
N ARG A 268 -14.55 13.90 1.84
CA ARG A 268 -14.77 13.19 0.57
C ARG A 268 -15.44 14.09 -0.45
N MET A 269 -15.06 13.98 -1.72
CA MET A 269 -15.65 14.76 -2.82
C MET A 269 -17.02 14.24 -3.29
N THR A 270 -17.65 13.38 -2.50
CA THR A 270 -18.96 12.78 -2.81
C THR A 270 -19.93 13.07 -1.66
N GLY A 271 -21.22 13.16 -1.98
CA GLY A 271 -22.26 13.32 -0.98
C GLY A 271 -22.32 12.17 0.03
N PHE A 272 -23.07 12.37 1.11
CA PHE A 272 -23.18 11.44 2.23
C PHE A 272 -23.41 9.96 1.82
N GLU A 273 -24.46 9.65 1.06
CA GLU A 273 -24.79 8.27 0.69
C GLU A 273 -23.67 7.59 -0.12
N ALA A 274 -23.13 8.30 -1.12
CA ALA A 274 -22.05 7.81 -1.96
C ALA A 274 -20.75 7.62 -1.15
N SER A 275 -20.48 8.50 -0.19
CA SER A 275 -19.36 8.37 0.74
C SER A 275 -19.46 7.13 1.61
N VAL A 276 -20.64 6.86 2.18
CA VAL A 276 -20.88 5.66 3.01
C VAL A 276 -20.69 4.38 2.19
N ILE A 277 -21.23 4.33 0.97
CA ILE A 277 -21.06 3.19 0.06
C ILE A 277 -19.59 2.99 -0.32
N ALA A 278 -18.85 4.09 -0.57
CA ALA A 278 -17.43 4.04 -0.87
C ALA A 278 -16.62 3.47 0.31
N MET A 279 -16.89 3.92 1.54
CA MET A 279 -16.26 3.40 2.76
C MET A 279 -16.54 1.90 2.94
N GLU A 280 -17.76 1.44 2.66
CA GLU A 280 -18.12 0.00 2.75
C GLU A 280 -17.36 -0.83 1.70
N THR A 281 -17.23 -0.29 0.50
CA THR A 281 -16.47 -0.91 -0.60
C THR A 281 -14.98 -0.97 -0.29
N GLU A 282 -14.40 0.10 0.26
CA GLU A 282 -13.00 0.16 0.69
C GLU A 282 -12.70 -0.85 1.79
N HIS A 283 -13.59 -0.95 2.78
CA HIS A 283 -13.48 -1.94 3.84
C HIS A 283 -13.57 -3.37 3.30
N SER A 284 -14.56 -3.64 2.44
CA SER A 284 -14.73 -4.95 1.78
C SER A 284 -13.50 -5.34 0.95
N ARG A 285 -12.95 -4.40 0.17
CA ARG A 285 -11.71 -4.59 -0.60
C ARG A 285 -10.53 -4.89 0.33
N SER A 286 -10.41 -4.17 1.44
CA SER A 286 -9.38 -4.43 2.46
C SER A 286 -9.48 -5.84 3.02
N LEU A 287 -10.69 -6.32 3.36
CA LEU A 287 -10.90 -7.69 3.85
C LEU A 287 -10.41 -8.72 2.83
N TRP A 288 -10.75 -8.57 1.55
CA TRP A 288 -10.31 -9.48 0.49
C TRP A 288 -8.80 -9.49 0.29
N ILE A 289 -8.16 -8.31 0.31
CA ILE A 289 -6.69 -8.22 0.21
C ILE A 289 -6.03 -9.01 1.33
N TRP A 290 -6.47 -8.82 2.58
CA TRP A 290 -5.91 -9.54 3.73
C TRP A 290 -6.21 -11.04 3.72
N ARG A 291 -7.34 -11.48 3.15
CA ARG A 291 -7.61 -12.91 2.91
C ARG A 291 -6.62 -13.51 1.93
N VAL A 292 -6.33 -12.82 0.83
CA VAL A 292 -5.32 -13.24 -0.14
C VAL A 292 -3.93 -13.26 0.49
N VAL A 293 -3.56 -12.23 1.24
CA VAL A 293 -2.28 -12.17 1.97
C VAL A 293 -2.15 -13.34 2.95
N GLY A 294 -3.16 -13.57 3.80
CA GLY A 294 -3.14 -14.67 4.77
C GLY A 294 -3.09 -16.05 4.09
N PHE A 295 -3.83 -16.24 2.99
CA PHE A 295 -3.73 -17.45 2.17
C PHE A 295 -2.31 -17.66 1.61
N LEU A 296 -1.71 -16.62 1.03
CA LEU A 296 -0.36 -16.70 0.47
C LEU A 296 0.68 -16.96 1.55
N MET A 297 0.57 -16.33 2.72
CA MET A 297 1.44 -16.61 3.88
C MET A 297 1.36 -18.08 4.28
N MET A 298 0.15 -18.65 4.33
CA MET A 298 -0.07 -20.05 4.68
C MET A 298 0.54 -20.99 3.63
N TRP A 299 0.30 -20.71 2.34
CA TRP A 299 0.83 -21.51 1.24
C TRP A 299 2.35 -21.47 1.19
N ILE A 300 2.95 -20.28 1.27
CA ILE A 300 4.40 -20.11 1.29
C ILE A 300 4.99 -20.80 2.52
N GLY A 301 4.41 -20.58 3.71
CA GLY A 301 4.88 -21.20 4.96
C GLY A 301 4.88 -22.74 4.89
N LEU A 302 3.79 -23.35 4.42
CA LEU A 302 3.70 -24.80 4.26
C LEU A 302 4.64 -25.33 3.18
N GLY A 303 4.79 -24.60 2.07
CA GLY A 303 5.75 -24.91 1.01
C GLY A 303 7.20 -24.93 1.51
N MET A 304 7.57 -24.00 2.41
CA MET A 304 8.90 -23.95 3.03
C MET A 304 9.16 -25.15 3.95
N VAL A 305 8.16 -25.60 4.70
CA VAL A 305 8.27 -26.80 5.56
C VAL A 305 8.55 -28.05 4.74
N LEU A 306 7.95 -28.18 3.55
CA LEU A 306 8.14 -29.33 2.66
C LEU A 306 9.31 -29.16 1.66
N ALA A 307 9.97 -28.00 1.63
CA ALA A 307 11.07 -27.72 0.71
C ALA A 307 12.25 -28.73 0.78
N PRO A 308 12.69 -29.22 1.96
CA PRO A 308 13.78 -30.21 2.03
C PRO A 308 13.47 -31.51 1.27
N LEU A 309 12.20 -31.93 1.23
CA LEU A 309 11.78 -33.11 0.48
C LEU A 309 11.99 -32.90 -1.03
N SER A 310 11.67 -31.72 -1.55
CA SER A 310 11.91 -31.40 -2.96
C SER A 310 13.41 -31.27 -3.29
N VAL A 311 14.23 -30.74 -2.38
CA VAL A 311 15.69 -30.64 -2.58
C VAL A 311 16.35 -32.02 -2.56
N LEU A 312 15.85 -32.97 -1.77
CA LEU A 312 16.32 -34.35 -1.78
C LEU A 312 16.13 -35.01 -3.17
N LEU A 313 15.02 -34.70 -3.85
CA LEU A 313 14.68 -35.26 -5.16
C LEU A 313 15.37 -34.55 -6.34
N ASP A 314 16.05 -33.42 -6.10
CA ASP A 314 16.77 -32.64 -7.12
C ASP A 314 18.07 -33.30 -7.64
N VAL A 315 18.45 -34.48 -7.13
CA VAL A 315 19.59 -35.25 -7.68
C VAL A 315 19.39 -35.54 -9.17
N LEU A 316 18.13 -35.76 -9.59
CA LEU A 316 17.71 -35.84 -10.99
C LEU A 316 16.81 -34.63 -11.33
N PRO A 317 17.21 -33.77 -12.29
CA PRO A 317 16.50 -32.51 -12.56
C PRO A 317 14.99 -32.63 -12.84
N PHE A 318 14.55 -33.70 -13.52
CA PHE A 318 13.13 -33.92 -13.86
C PHE A 318 12.28 -34.33 -12.66
N LEU A 319 12.84 -35.10 -11.71
CA LEU A 319 12.15 -35.46 -10.46
C LEU A 319 12.04 -34.25 -9.53
N GLY A 320 13.08 -33.42 -9.55
CA GLY A 320 13.13 -32.15 -8.83
C GLY A 320 12.04 -31.17 -9.23
N SER A 321 11.91 -30.87 -10.53
CA SER A 321 10.87 -29.95 -11.02
C SER A 321 9.45 -30.48 -10.83
N LEU A 322 9.24 -31.78 -11.10
CA LEU A 322 7.93 -32.43 -10.90
C LEU A 322 7.51 -32.44 -9.43
N SER A 323 8.44 -32.76 -8.51
CA SER A 323 8.16 -32.78 -7.08
C SER A 323 7.86 -31.39 -6.53
N ARG A 324 8.59 -30.34 -6.94
CA ARG A 324 8.25 -28.95 -6.56
C ARG A 324 6.86 -28.54 -7.03
N GLY A 325 6.50 -28.87 -8.27
CA GLY A 325 5.17 -28.60 -8.81
C GLY A 325 4.08 -29.33 -8.02
N ALA A 326 4.26 -30.62 -7.76
CA ALA A 326 3.31 -31.43 -7.00
C ALA A 326 3.17 -30.97 -5.54
N VAL A 327 4.29 -30.69 -4.85
CA VAL A 327 4.29 -30.17 -3.48
C VAL A 327 3.63 -28.79 -3.42
N SER A 328 3.95 -27.88 -4.34
CA SER A 328 3.32 -26.57 -4.40
C SER A 328 1.81 -26.66 -4.62
N LEU A 329 1.37 -27.52 -5.54
CA LEU A 329 -0.06 -27.75 -5.79
C LEU A 329 -0.78 -28.34 -4.57
N ALA A 330 -0.20 -29.38 -3.95
CA ALA A 330 -0.77 -30.02 -2.77
C ALA A 330 -0.86 -29.03 -1.58
N THR A 331 0.20 -28.28 -1.32
CA THR A 331 0.23 -27.27 -0.25
C THR A 331 -0.71 -26.11 -0.53
N GLY A 332 -0.88 -25.70 -1.79
CA GLY A 332 -1.86 -24.70 -2.20
C GLY A 332 -3.29 -25.14 -1.89
N LEU A 333 -3.66 -26.37 -2.26
CA LEU A 333 -4.98 -26.94 -1.97
C LEU A 333 -5.26 -27.03 -0.46
N ILE A 334 -4.28 -27.50 0.31
CA ILE A 334 -4.39 -27.56 1.78
C ILE A 334 -4.57 -26.14 2.35
N SER A 335 -3.81 -25.17 1.84
CA SER A 335 -3.86 -23.79 2.32
C SER A 335 -5.19 -23.11 2.00
N ILE A 336 -5.81 -23.42 0.85
CA ILE A 336 -7.17 -22.95 0.54
C ILE A 336 -8.17 -23.50 1.56
N VAL A 337 -8.13 -24.81 1.84
CA VAL A 337 -9.06 -25.43 2.79
C VAL A 337 -8.88 -24.83 4.18
N LEU A 338 -7.63 -24.72 4.66
CA LEU A 338 -7.33 -24.17 5.98
C LEU A 338 -7.66 -22.67 6.08
N SER A 339 -7.41 -21.87 5.04
CA SER A 339 -7.76 -20.46 5.03
C SER A 339 -9.27 -20.26 5.07
N VAL A 340 -10.03 -21.01 4.26
CA VAL A 340 -11.51 -20.97 4.26
C VAL A 340 -12.06 -21.37 5.62
N VAL A 341 -11.58 -22.47 6.21
CA VAL A 341 -11.99 -22.90 7.55
C VAL A 341 -11.68 -21.82 8.58
N THR A 342 -10.49 -21.22 8.54
CA THR A 342 -10.09 -20.17 9.47
C THR A 342 -10.98 -18.94 9.35
N ILE A 343 -11.29 -18.51 8.12
CA ILE A 343 -12.21 -17.38 7.85
C ILE A 343 -13.60 -17.69 8.41
N LEU A 344 -14.16 -18.86 8.09
CA LEU A 344 -15.49 -19.26 8.56
C LEU A 344 -15.56 -19.32 10.09
N VAL A 345 -14.54 -19.91 10.73
CA VAL A 345 -14.44 -19.93 12.19
C VAL A 345 -14.36 -18.51 12.72
N SER A 346 -13.51 -17.65 12.15
CA SER A 346 -13.38 -16.27 12.60
C SER A 346 -14.68 -15.47 12.45
N MET A 347 -15.40 -15.61 11.33
CA MET A 347 -16.70 -14.98 11.10
C MET A 347 -17.73 -15.40 12.16
N ILE A 348 -17.75 -16.69 12.54
CA ILE A 348 -18.63 -17.19 13.60
C ILE A 348 -18.24 -16.58 14.95
N PHE A 349 -16.94 -16.54 15.28
CA PHE A 349 -16.47 -16.01 16.57
C PHE A 349 -16.73 -14.52 16.74
N HIS A 350 -16.59 -13.73 15.67
CA HIS A 350 -16.83 -12.28 15.71
C HIS A 350 -18.31 -11.91 15.54
N ASN A 351 -19.19 -12.86 15.24
CA ASN A 351 -20.63 -12.66 15.20
C ASN A 351 -21.33 -13.48 16.29
N VAL A 352 -21.71 -12.81 17.38
CA VAL A 352 -22.34 -13.43 18.56
C VAL A 352 -23.55 -14.29 18.20
N VAL A 353 -24.38 -13.85 17.24
CA VAL A 353 -25.56 -14.60 16.80
C VAL A 353 -25.15 -15.89 16.07
N ALA A 354 -24.18 -15.80 15.16
CA ALA A 354 -23.66 -16.97 14.46
C ALA A 354 -22.99 -17.96 15.43
N LEU A 355 -22.27 -17.47 16.44
CA LEU A 355 -21.66 -18.30 17.49
C LEU A 355 -22.70 -19.09 18.28
N VAL A 356 -23.77 -18.43 18.73
CA VAL A 356 -24.86 -19.08 19.47
C VAL A 356 -25.53 -20.15 18.63
N LEU A 357 -25.82 -19.86 17.34
CA LEU A 357 -26.41 -20.84 16.42
C LEU A 357 -25.47 -22.04 16.19
N ALA A 358 -24.18 -21.81 16.01
CA ALA A 358 -23.19 -22.86 15.84
C ALA A 358 -23.12 -23.79 17.07
N VAL A 359 -23.13 -23.22 18.27
CA VAL A 359 -23.15 -23.98 19.53
C VAL A 359 -24.44 -24.80 19.66
N LEU A 360 -25.61 -24.24 19.33
CA LEU A 360 -26.87 -24.95 19.36
C LEU A 360 -26.89 -26.14 18.39
N ILE A 361 -26.41 -25.96 17.15
CA ILE A 361 -26.29 -27.04 16.16
C ILE A 361 -25.35 -28.14 16.68
N ALA A 362 -24.21 -27.78 17.27
CA ALA A 362 -23.27 -28.72 17.85
C ALA A 362 -23.91 -29.55 18.99
N ILE A 363 -24.66 -28.91 19.89
CA ILE A 363 -25.40 -29.58 20.97
C ILE A 363 -26.43 -30.57 20.40
N VAL A 364 -27.22 -30.16 19.40
CA VAL A 364 -28.22 -31.04 18.75
C VAL A 364 -27.54 -32.24 18.07
N GLY A 365 -26.43 -32.01 17.37
CA GLY A 365 -25.64 -33.07 16.74
C GLY A 365 -25.09 -34.08 17.75
N VAL A 366 -24.53 -33.59 18.86
CA VAL A 366 -24.04 -34.43 19.96
C VAL A 366 -25.18 -35.26 20.56
N VAL A 367 -26.33 -34.65 20.88
CA VAL A 367 -27.52 -35.34 21.40
C VAL A 367 -28.03 -36.40 20.42
N TYR A 368 -28.04 -36.11 19.12
CA TYR A 368 -28.43 -37.07 18.08
C TYR A 368 -27.48 -38.27 18.02
N VAL A 369 -26.17 -38.04 18.05
CA VAL A 369 -25.15 -39.12 18.07
C VAL A 369 -25.28 -39.98 19.33
N PHE A 370 -25.49 -39.37 20.50
CA PHE A 370 -25.71 -40.10 21.76
C PHE A 370 -27.02 -40.90 21.74
N LYS A 371 -28.12 -40.34 21.21
CA LYS A 371 -29.39 -41.08 21.01
C LYS A 371 -29.25 -42.23 20.01
N LYS A 372 -28.44 -42.08 18.96
CA LYS A 372 -28.17 -43.13 17.98
C LYS A 372 -27.28 -44.24 18.56
N LYS A 373 -26.33 -43.91 19.44
CA LYS A 373 -25.51 -44.88 20.17
C LYS A 373 -26.28 -45.62 21.27
N GLY A 374 -27.23 -44.98 21.95
CA GLY A 374 -28.08 -45.62 22.97
C GLY A 374 -29.23 -46.49 22.42
N LYS A 375 -29.39 -46.56 21.09
CA LYS A 375 -30.37 -47.43 20.39
C LYS A 375 -29.73 -48.63 19.70
N LYS A 376 -28.42 -48.85 19.90
CA LYS A 376 -27.71 -50.05 19.41
C LYS A 376 -27.51 -51.05 20.53
#